data_AF-A0A3N5HJA0-F1
#
_entry.id   AF-A0A3N5HJA0-F1
#
_cell.length_a   1.000
_cell.length_b   1.000
_cell.length_c   1.000
_cell.angle_alpha   90.00
_cell.angle_beta   90.00
_cell.angle_gamma   90.00
#
_symmetry.space_group_name_H-M   'P 1'
#
loop_
_entity.id
_entity.type
_entity.pdbx_description
1 polymer ?
#
loop_
_entity_poly.entity_id
_entity_poly.type
_entity_poly.pdbx_seq_one_letter_code
_entity_poly.pdbx_strand_id
1 'polypeptide(L)'
;GLHRYNNQDHSMLTGVYAARNILGEKHDVWSVNTEKEYHEEERVTQPNGGDRLVPTRVSVSVDETIEKSADEVIEIAFAKIDPLALGVAVGVVSGLGIFLASAVLLLKSGPVVGPMLSLLGNYFIGFEVTWAGAFLGLIEAGLVGGAVGATAAGLWNWAFKAYAKIVRWREERDDRRHLLDKM
;
A
#
# COMPACT_ATOMS: atom_id res chain seq x y z
N GLY A 1 4.89 6.71 -37.65
CA GLY A 1 5.47 6.73 -36.29
C GLY A 1 6.61 5.73 -36.25
N LEU A 2 7.66 6.01 -35.47
CA LEU A 2 8.92 5.25 -35.46
C LEU A 2 8.84 3.87 -34.75
N HIS A 3 7.67 3.50 -34.20
CA HIS A 3 7.43 2.26 -33.43
C HIS A 3 8.50 1.92 -32.37
N ARG A 4 9.01 2.96 -31.68
CA ARG A 4 9.88 2.87 -30.50
C ARG A 4 9.20 3.54 -29.31
N TYR A 5 9.34 2.97 -28.11
CA TYR A 5 8.89 3.58 -26.86
C TYR A 5 9.82 4.75 -26.50
N ASN A 6 9.28 5.95 -26.31
CA ASN A 6 10.08 7.13 -25.96
C ASN A 6 9.23 8.22 -25.30
N ASN A 7 9.87 9.06 -24.48
CA ASN A 7 9.26 10.17 -23.75
C ASN A 7 8.67 11.25 -24.69
N GLN A 8 7.87 12.18 -24.13
CA GLN A 8 7.16 13.22 -24.92
C GLN A 8 8.10 14.14 -25.71
N ASP A 9 9.27 14.43 -25.16
CA ASP A 9 10.34 15.23 -25.76
C ASP A 9 10.89 14.61 -27.05
N HIS A 10 10.97 13.28 -27.13
CA HIS A 10 11.35 12.60 -28.35
C HIS A 10 10.35 12.82 -29.49
N SER A 11 9.05 12.74 -29.19
CA SER A 11 8.01 12.97 -30.20
C SER A 11 8.08 14.39 -30.75
N MET A 12 8.33 15.37 -29.87
CA MET A 12 8.51 16.76 -30.25
C MET A 12 9.76 16.96 -31.13
N LEU A 13 10.93 16.50 -30.69
CA LEU A 13 12.19 16.73 -31.40
C LEU A 13 12.23 16.01 -32.76
N THR A 14 11.71 14.78 -32.80
CA THR A 14 11.54 14.02 -34.06
C THR A 14 10.66 14.80 -35.04
N GLY A 15 9.57 15.40 -34.57
CA GLY A 15 8.69 16.23 -35.40
C GLY A 15 9.41 17.46 -35.98
N VAL A 16 10.24 18.13 -35.18
CA VAL A 16 11.03 19.29 -35.63
C VAL A 16 12.05 18.89 -36.69
N TYR A 17 12.80 17.79 -36.49
CA TYR A 17 13.77 17.32 -37.48
C TYR A 17 13.11 16.83 -38.77
N ALA A 18 11.96 16.18 -38.68
CA ALA A 18 11.18 15.82 -39.86
C ALA A 18 10.76 17.06 -40.66
N ALA A 19 10.27 18.12 -39.99
CA ALA A 19 9.90 19.37 -40.63
C ALA A 19 11.09 20.07 -41.28
N ARG A 20 12.25 20.11 -40.61
CA ARG A 20 13.49 20.70 -41.15
C ARG A 20 14.04 19.94 -42.35
N ASN A 21 13.91 18.62 -42.37
CA ASN A 21 14.29 17.81 -43.52
C ASN A 21 13.45 18.12 -44.76
N ILE A 22 12.15 18.38 -44.57
CA ILE A 22 11.28 18.85 -45.66
C ILE A 22 11.75 20.20 -46.19
N LEU A 23 12.30 21.07 -45.33
CA LEU A 23 12.87 22.37 -45.70
C LEU A 23 14.29 22.29 -46.29
N GLY A 24 14.83 21.08 -46.50
CA GLY A 24 16.11 20.86 -47.19
C GLY A 24 17.29 20.55 -46.28
N GLU A 25 17.08 20.43 -44.96
CA GLU A 25 18.10 19.94 -44.04
C GLU A 25 18.21 18.41 -44.11
N LYS A 26 19.26 17.84 -43.50
CA LYS A 26 19.52 16.38 -43.51
C LYS A 26 19.83 15.87 -42.10
N HIS A 27 18.77 15.73 -41.30
CA HIS A 27 18.81 15.14 -39.97
C HIS A 27 18.40 13.67 -40.02
N ASP A 28 19.10 12.82 -39.29
CA ASP A 28 18.69 11.43 -39.13
C ASP A 28 17.64 11.31 -38.01
N VAL A 29 16.37 11.24 -38.40
CA VAL A 29 15.24 11.09 -37.47
C VAL A 29 15.23 9.74 -36.73
N TRP A 30 15.98 8.74 -37.18
CA TRP A 30 16.09 7.43 -36.54
C TRP A 30 17.17 7.37 -35.46
N SER A 31 18.06 8.36 -35.44
CA SER A 31 19.13 8.55 -34.43
C SER A 31 18.68 9.39 -33.23
N VAL A 32 17.47 9.97 -33.28
CA VAL A 32 16.93 10.80 -32.19
C VAL A 32 16.59 9.88 -31.02
N ASN A 33 17.34 9.98 -29.93
CA ASN A 33 17.24 9.12 -28.73
C ASN A 33 17.56 7.63 -28.98
N THR A 34 18.78 7.32 -29.38
CA THR A 34 19.29 5.94 -29.22
C THR A 34 20.09 5.72 -27.94
N GLU A 35 20.65 6.75 -27.31
CA GLU A 35 21.40 6.59 -26.06
C GLU A 35 21.27 7.85 -25.21
N LYS A 36 20.28 7.89 -24.32
CA LYS A 36 20.41 8.60 -23.05
C LYS A 36 20.19 7.57 -21.96
N GLU A 37 21.25 6.82 -21.73
CA GLU A 37 21.62 6.28 -20.45
C GLU A 37 21.09 7.24 -19.36
N TYR A 38 20.27 6.74 -18.43
CA TYR A 38 19.99 7.48 -17.20
C TYR A 38 21.32 7.58 -16.43
N HIS A 39 22.12 8.60 -16.75
CA HIS A 39 23.30 8.97 -15.97
C HIS A 39 22.85 9.87 -14.83
N GLU A 40 22.14 9.29 -13.87
CA GLU A 40 22.16 9.81 -12.51
C GLU A 40 23.40 9.24 -11.80
N GLU A 41 24.59 9.52 -12.34
CA GLU A 41 25.79 9.50 -11.51
C GLU A 41 25.93 10.89 -10.90
N GLU A 42 25.59 11.03 -9.62
CA GLU A 42 26.00 12.18 -8.83
C GLU A 42 27.53 12.24 -8.77
N ARG A 43 28.15 12.94 -9.73
CA ARG A 43 29.46 13.52 -9.48
C ARG A 43 29.28 14.73 -8.59
N VAL A 44 29.41 14.50 -7.28
CA VAL A 44 29.64 15.55 -6.27
C VAL A 44 30.89 16.32 -6.67
N THR A 45 30.71 17.34 -7.49
CA THR A 45 31.76 18.28 -7.84
C THR A 45 31.81 19.30 -6.72
N GLN A 46 32.84 19.23 -5.87
CA GLN A 46 33.07 20.25 -4.85
C GLN A 46 33.22 21.62 -5.54
N PRO A 47 32.41 22.64 -5.19
CA PRO A 47 32.54 23.94 -5.81
C PRO A 47 33.72 24.69 -5.18
N ASN A 48 34.79 24.87 -5.96
CA ASN A 48 35.79 25.89 -5.67
C ASN A 48 35.10 27.26 -5.72
N GLY A 49 35.20 27.99 -4.60
CA GLY A 49 34.54 29.28 -4.43
C GLY A 49 35.02 30.33 -5.42
N GLY A 50 34.07 31.16 -5.87
CA GLY A 50 34.37 32.46 -6.46
C GLY A 50 33.51 32.81 -7.68
N ASP A 51 32.28 33.29 -7.46
CA ASP A 51 31.85 34.58 -8.01
C ASP A 51 30.55 35.06 -7.35
N ARG A 52 30.53 36.30 -6.86
CA ARG A 52 29.48 36.86 -5.98
C ARG A 52 28.23 37.39 -6.70
N LEU A 53 27.97 36.97 -7.96
CA LEU A 53 26.86 37.51 -8.77
C LEU A 53 25.95 36.45 -9.42
N VAL A 54 26.15 35.17 -9.14
CA VAL A 54 25.18 34.13 -9.50
C VAL A 54 24.49 33.64 -8.22
N PRO A 55 23.15 33.57 -8.17
CA PRO A 55 22.47 32.93 -7.06
C PRO A 55 22.99 31.49 -6.97
N THR A 56 23.72 31.19 -5.90
CA THR A 56 24.11 29.82 -5.57
C THR A 56 22.83 29.01 -5.48
N ARG A 57 22.72 27.93 -6.26
CA ARG A 57 21.61 26.99 -6.11
C ARG A 57 21.61 26.57 -4.64
N VAL A 58 20.53 26.87 -3.93
CA VAL A 58 20.25 26.21 -2.67
C VAL A 58 20.08 24.75 -3.05
N SER A 59 21.13 23.95 -2.83
CA SER A 59 20.99 22.50 -2.75
C SER A 59 20.16 22.24 -1.51
N VAL A 60 18.84 22.43 -1.62
CA VAL A 60 17.95 21.66 -0.77
C VAL A 60 18.36 20.23 -1.05
N SER A 61 18.81 19.49 -0.04
CA SER A 61 18.97 18.05 -0.14
C SER A 61 17.58 17.48 -0.35
N VAL A 62 17.10 17.59 -1.60
CA VAL A 62 15.82 17.08 -2.03
C VAL A 62 15.82 15.58 -1.78
N ASP A 63 16.96 14.90 -1.95
CA ASP A 63 17.12 13.49 -1.57
C ASP A 63 16.85 13.26 -0.09
N GLU A 64 17.50 13.95 0.83
CA GLU A 64 17.34 13.69 2.27
C GLU A 64 15.94 14.06 2.79
N THR A 65 15.28 15.03 2.13
CA THR A 65 13.92 15.47 2.50
C THR A 65 12.85 14.59 1.85
N ILE A 66 13.05 14.14 0.60
CA ILE A 66 12.17 13.21 -0.10
C ILE A 66 12.32 11.81 0.48
N GLU A 67 13.53 11.31 0.74
CA GLU A 67 13.75 10.04 1.44
C GLU A 67 13.08 10.06 2.80
N LYS A 68 13.27 11.10 3.62
CA LYS A 68 12.54 11.21 4.90
C LYS A 68 11.04 11.19 4.71
N SER A 69 10.50 11.91 3.71
CA SER A 69 9.06 11.92 3.45
C SER A 69 8.54 10.59 2.91
N ALA A 70 9.33 9.89 2.09
CA ALA A 70 9.00 8.60 1.52
C ALA A 70 9.08 7.54 2.60
N ASP A 71 10.15 7.51 3.39
CA ASP A 71 10.32 6.65 4.56
C ASP A 71 9.25 6.90 5.61
N GLU A 72 8.84 8.14 5.85
CA GLU A 72 7.75 8.48 6.78
C GLU A 72 6.39 8.04 6.23
N VAL A 73 6.11 8.23 4.94
CA VAL A 73 4.90 7.73 4.27
C VAL A 73 4.87 6.19 4.24
N ILE A 74 6.03 5.58 4.04
CA ILE A 74 6.24 4.14 4.05
C ILE A 74 6.08 3.59 5.48
N GLU A 75 6.60 4.29 6.50
CA GLU A 75 6.48 3.94 7.92
C GLU A 75 5.03 4.08 8.42
N ILE A 76 4.33 5.14 8.00
CA ILE A 76 2.89 5.33 8.24
C ILE A 76 2.08 4.23 7.52
N ALA A 77 2.45 3.87 6.29
CA ALA A 77 1.85 2.74 5.57
C ALA A 77 2.21 1.38 6.21
N PHE A 78 3.32 1.29 6.95
CA PHE A 78 3.78 0.11 7.68
C PHE A 78 3.32 0.07 9.15
N ALA A 79 2.47 1.00 9.59
CA ALA A 79 1.89 0.94 10.92
C ALA A 79 1.18 -0.41 11.10
N LYS A 80 1.68 -1.22 12.05
CA LYS A 80 1.11 -2.53 12.36
C LYS A 80 -0.30 -2.34 12.87
N ILE A 81 -1.24 -3.13 12.36
CA ILE A 81 -2.58 -3.20 12.94
C ILE A 81 -2.44 -3.81 14.33
N ASP A 82 -2.92 -3.14 15.37
CA ASP A 82 -2.99 -3.70 16.72
C ASP A 82 -4.02 -4.85 16.74
N PRO A 83 -3.59 -6.12 16.94
CA PRO A 83 -4.49 -7.26 16.91
C PRO A 83 -5.49 -7.27 18.07
N LEU A 84 -5.12 -6.71 19.22
CA LEU A 84 -6.00 -6.63 20.37
C LEU A 84 -7.09 -5.58 20.12
N ALA A 85 -6.71 -4.41 19.59
CA ALA A 85 -7.67 -3.36 19.28
C ALA A 85 -8.72 -3.83 18.25
N LEU A 86 -8.26 -4.43 17.13
CA LEU A 86 -9.19 -4.94 16.10
C LEU A 86 -10.02 -6.11 16.63
N GLY A 87 -9.41 -7.04 17.37
CA GLY A 87 -10.12 -8.15 18.00
C GLY A 87 -11.23 -7.66 18.93
N VAL A 88 -10.90 -6.78 19.88
CA VAL A 88 -11.89 -6.23 20.82
C VAL A 88 -13.01 -5.49 20.07
N ALA A 89 -12.68 -4.68 19.06
CA ALA A 89 -13.69 -3.96 18.29
C ALA A 89 -14.66 -4.92 17.57
N VAL A 90 -14.13 -5.89 16.83
CA VAL A 90 -14.96 -6.87 16.10
C VAL A 90 -15.79 -7.71 17.06
N GLY A 91 -15.20 -8.17 18.16
CA GLY A 91 -15.89 -8.94 19.19
C GLY A 91 -17.01 -8.16 19.88
N VAL A 92 -16.77 -6.92 20.28
CA VAL A 92 -17.80 -6.08 20.90
C VAL A 92 -18.97 -5.85 19.92
N VAL A 93 -18.67 -5.56 18.65
CA VAL A 93 -19.70 -5.31 17.63
C VAL A 93 -20.52 -6.58 17.35
N SER A 94 -19.87 -7.73 17.16
CA SER A 94 -20.58 -9.00 16.91
C SER A 94 -21.41 -9.42 18.13
N GLY A 95 -20.84 -9.35 19.33
CA GLY A 95 -21.52 -9.64 20.59
C GLY A 95 -22.76 -8.78 20.81
N LEU A 96 -22.59 -7.46 20.75
CA LEU A 96 -23.70 -6.52 20.91
C LEU A 96 -24.74 -6.68 19.80
N GLY A 97 -24.32 -6.97 18.57
CA GLY A 97 -25.21 -7.24 17.45
C GLY A 97 -26.15 -8.42 17.74
N ILE A 98 -25.62 -9.56 18.19
CA ILE A 98 -26.43 -10.75 18.53
C ILE A 98 -27.31 -10.49 19.76
N PHE A 99 -26.79 -9.81 20.77
CA PHE A 99 -27.55 -9.45 21.96
C PHE A 99 -28.75 -8.56 21.64
N LEU A 100 -28.51 -7.46 20.91
CA LEU A 100 -29.55 -6.50 20.55
C LEU A 100 -30.56 -7.11 19.59
N ALA A 101 -30.13 -7.90 18.61
CA ALA A 101 -31.03 -8.63 17.72
C ALA A 101 -31.98 -9.55 18.51
N SER A 102 -31.43 -10.30 19.47
CA SER A 102 -32.20 -11.18 20.35
C SER A 102 -33.15 -10.40 21.25
N ALA A 103 -32.67 -9.31 21.88
CA ALA A 103 -33.48 -8.47 22.77
C ALA A 103 -34.65 -7.81 22.03
N VAL A 104 -34.42 -7.27 20.83
CA VAL A 104 -35.48 -6.65 20.02
C VAL A 104 -36.57 -7.67 19.65
N LEU A 105 -36.19 -8.90 19.33
CA LEU A 105 -37.13 -9.98 19.03
C LEU A 105 -37.95 -10.38 20.26
N LEU A 106 -37.29 -10.50 21.43
CA LEU A 106 -37.95 -10.82 22.69
C LEU A 106 -38.97 -9.74 23.10
N LEU A 107 -38.64 -8.46 22.88
CA LEU A 107 -39.55 -7.35 23.17
C LEU A 107 -40.76 -7.31 22.22
N LYS A 108 -40.60 -7.71 20.95
CA LYS A 108 -41.69 -7.67 19.95
C LYS A 108 -42.75 -8.76 20.13
N SER A 109 -42.54 -9.77 20.99
CA SER A 109 -43.54 -10.75 21.46
C SER A 109 -44.58 -11.16 20.40
N GLY A 110 -44.15 -11.90 19.36
CA GLY A 110 -45.02 -12.42 18.29
C GLY A 110 -45.18 -13.96 18.34
N PRO A 111 -46.16 -14.55 17.62
CA PRO A 111 -46.39 -16.00 17.61
C PRO A 111 -45.23 -16.84 17.05
N VAL A 112 -44.43 -16.24 16.17
CA VAL A 112 -43.23 -16.86 15.57
C VAL A 112 -42.08 -15.88 15.72
N VAL A 113 -41.25 -16.06 16.74
CA VAL A 113 -40.14 -15.16 17.02
C VAL A 113 -38.87 -15.66 16.33
N GLY A 114 -38.43 -14.91 15.33
CA GLY A 114 -37.09 -15.00 14.74
C GLY A 114 -36.58 -16.39 14.30
N PRO A 115 -37.24 -17.09 13.35
CA PRO A 115 -36.75 -18.38 12.84
C PRO A 115 -35.29 -18.32 12.39
N MET A 116 -34.91 -17.24 11.70
CA MET A 116 -33.56 -17.02 11.20
C MET A 116 -32.54 -16.83 12.33
N LEU A 117 -32.91 -16.16 13.42
CA LEU A 117 -31.99 -15.98 14.55
C LEU A 117 -31.88 -17.26 15.38
N SER A 118 -32.93 -18.09 15.45
CA SER A 118 -32.86 -19.39 16.11
C SER A 118 -31.84 -20.34 15.47
N LEU A 119 -31.53 -20.16 14.18
CA LEU A 119 -30.52 -20.96 13.48
C LEU A 119 -29.11 -20.75 14.05
N LEU A 120 -28.83 -19.65 14.76
CA LEU A 120 -27.55 -19.48 15.46
C LEU A 120 -27.30 -20.58 16.49
N GLY A 121 -28.36 -21.23 17.02
CA GLY A 121 -28.22 -22.37 17.93
C GLY A 121 -27.48 -23.57 17.32
N ASN A 122 -27.33 -23.63 15.99
CA ASN A 122 -26.50 -24.66 15.34
C ASN A 122 -24.99 -24.34 15.39
N TYR A 123 -24.63 -23.09 15.63
CA TYR A 123 -23.24 -22.62 15.66
C TYR A 123 -22.79 -22.28 17.08
N PHE A 124 -23.71 -21.78 17.90
CA PHE A 124 -23.46 -21.29 19.25
C PHE A 124 -23.98 -22.31 20.25
N ILE A 125 -23.17 -22.63 21.26
CA ILE A 125 -23.42 -23.76 22.15
C ILE A 125 -24.51 -23.39 23.14
N GLY A 126 -25.72 -23.93 22.98
CA GLY A 126 -26.83 -23.65 23.88
C GLY A 126 -27.48 -22.27 23.66
N PHE A 127 -27.24 -21.66 22.49
CA PHE A 127 -27.91 -20.42 22.12
C PHE A 127 -29.37 -20.68 21.75
N GLU A 128 -30.26 -19.95 22.43
CA GLU A 128 -31.68 -19.86 22.11
C GLU A 128 -32.11 -18.39 22.13
N VAL A 129 -33.21 -18.06 21.45
CA VAL A 129 -33.79 -16.70 21.47
C VAL A 129 -34.55 -16.51 22.78
N THR A 130 -33.82 -16.46 23.89
CA THR A 130 -34.26 -16.19 25.26
C THR A 130 -33.38 -15.11 25.88
N TRP A 131 -33.79 -14.51 26.99
CA TRP A 131 -32.93 -13.51 27.67
C TRP A 131 -31.58 -14.11 28.08
N ALA A 132 -31.59 -15.35 28.61
CA ALA A 132 -30.36 -16.06 28.95
C ALA A 132 -29.51 -16.38 27.71
N GLY A 133 -30.13 -16.88 26.64
CA GLY A 133 -29.45 -17.17 25.38
C GLY A 133 -28.91 -15.91 24.68
N ALA A 134 -29.54 -14.74 24.85
CA ALA A 134 -29.02 -13.47 24.37
C ALA A 134 -27.71 -13.08 25.07
N PHE A 135 -27.62 -13.25 26.40
CA PHE A 135 -26.37 -13.03 27.14
C PHE A 135 -25.29 -14.07 26.77
N LEU A 136 -25.69 -15.31 26.53
CA LEU A 136 -24.77 -16.34 26.04
C LEU A 136 -24.23 -15.96 24.65
N GLY A 137 -25.12 -15.54 23.75
CA GLY A 137 -24.77 -15.08 22.41
C GLY A 137 -23.87 -13.84 22.41
N LEU A 138 -24.05 -12.91 23.36
CA LEU A 138 -23.15 -11.77 23.56
C LEU A 138 -21.70 -12.23 23.80
N ILE A 139 -21.53 -13.21 24.68
CA ILE A 139 -20.20 -13.74 25.05
C ILE A 139 -19.63 -14.56 23.90
N GLU A 140 -20.38 -15.51 23.35
CA GLU A 140 -19.88 -16.39 22.29
C GLU A 140 -19.57 -15.63 21.00
N ALA A 141 -20.49 -14.79 20.51
CA ALA A 141 -20.22 -13.94 19.34
C ALA A 141 -19.07 -12.98 19.61
N GLY A 142 -18.92 -12.50 20.84
CA GLY A 142 -17.82 -11.62 21.22
C GLY A 142 -16.47 -12.30 21.18
N LEU A 143 -16.37 -13.51 21.74
CA LEU A 143 -15.14 -14.31 21.73
C LEU A 143 -14.77 -14.75 20.31
N VAL A 144 -15.74 -15.28 19.55
CA VAL A 144 -15.52 -15.71 18.16
C VAL A 144 -15.15 -14.51 17.28
N GLY A 145 -15.92 -13.42 17.36
CA GLY A 145 -15.63 -12.19 16.61
C GLY A 145 -14.27 -11.60 16.97
N GLY A 146 -13.89 -11.63 18.25
CA GLY A 146 -12.59 -11.16 18.70
C GLY A 146 -11.44 -12.01 18.21
N ALA A 147 -11.59 -13.34 18.23
CA ALA A 147 -10.60 -14.25 17.65
C ALA A 147 -10.45 -14.02 16.14
N VAL A 148 -11.55 -13.86 15.41
CA VAL A 148 -11.54 -13.53 13.97
C VAL A 148 -10.85 -12.19 13.71
N GLY A 149 -11.15 -11.14 14.47
CA GLY A 149 -10.51 -9.83 14.33
C GLY A 149 -9.00 -9.88 14.61
N ALA A 150 -8.58 -10.53 15.69
CA ALA A 150 -7.17 -10.64 16.04
C ALA A 150 -6.38 -11.47 15.02
N THR A 151 -6.96 -12.55 14.52
CA THR A 151 -6.33 -13.38 13.47
C THR A 151 -6.22 -12.63 12.16
N ALA A 152 -7.24 -11.88 11.75
CA ALA A 152 -7.18 -11.02 10.56
C ALA A 152 -6.05 -9.97 10.67
N ALA A 153 -5.94 -9.28 11.80
CA ALA A 153 -4.83 -8.35 12.05
C ALA A 153 -3.46 -9.04 12.01
N GLY A 154 -3.36 -10.25 12.59
CA GLY A 154 -2.15 -11.05 12.57
C GLY A 154 -1.72 -11.45 11.14
N LEU A 155 -2.68 -11.90 10.33
CA LEU A 155 -2.45 -12.26 8.92
C LEU A 155 -2.03 -11.05 8.10
N TRP A 156 -2.68 -9.90 8.30
CA TRP A 156 -2.30 -8.64 7.66
C TRP A 156 -0.86 -8.27 8.02
N ASN A 157 -0.55 -8.19 9.31
CA ASN A 157 0.80 -7.87 9.78
C ASN A 157 1.87 -8.83 9.26
N TRP A 158 1.54 -10.12 9.11
CA TRP A 158 2.45 -11.11 8.53
C TRP A 158 2.64 -10.89 7.04
N ALA A 159 1.56 -10.69 6.28
CA ALA A 159 1.62 -10.47 4.84
C ALA A 159 2.47 -9.24 4.49
N PHE A 160 2.32 -8.15 5.25
CA PHE A 160 3.13 -6.95 5.08
C PHE A 160 4.61 -7.18 5.39
N LYS A 161 4.94 -7.91 6.47
CA LYS A 161 6.33 -8.28 6.77
C LYS A 161 6.94 -9.15 5.68
N ALA A 162 6.17 -10.10 5.13
CA ALA A 162 6.61 -10.96 4.06
C ALA A 162 6.87 -10.16 2.77
N TYR A 163 5.97 -9.24 2.42
CA TYR A 163 6.14 -8.33 1.30
C TYR A 163 7.41 -7.48 1.42
N ALA A 164 7.59 -6.81 2.57
CA ALA A 164 8.77 -5.97 2.81
C ALA A 164 10.09 -6.78 2.75
N LYS A 165 10.07 -8.04 3.20
CA LYS A 165 11.23 -8.94 3.09
C LYS A 165 11.52 -9.33 1.63
N ILE A 166 10.47 -9.58 0.83
CA ILE A 166 10.62 -9.94 -0.59
C ILE A 166 11.17 -8.76 -1.39
N VAL A 167 10.72 -7.53 -1.12
CA VAL A 167 11.20 -6.32 -1.79
C VAL A 167 12.69 -6.12 -1.54
N ARG A 168 13.14 -6.09 -0.27
CA ARG A 168 14.57 -5.97 0.06
C ARG A 168 15.43 -7.07 -0.55
N TRP A 169 14.91 -8.29 -0.57
CA TRP A 169 15.63 -9.42 -1.15
C TRP A 169 15.84 -9.30 -2.66
N ARG A 170 14.99 -8.54 -3.37
CA ARG A 170 15.21 -8.23 -4.79
C ARG A 170 16.35 -7.23 -4.97
N GLU A 171 16.39 -6.17 -4.16
CA GLU A 171 17.46 -5.16 -4.21
C GLU A 171 18.84 -5.81 -3.96
N GLU A 172 18.96 -6.61 -2.90
CA GLU A 172 20.22 -7.33 -2.59
C GLU A 172 20.66 -8.28 -3.71
N ARG A 173 19.72 -8.76 -4.55
CA ARG A 173 20.05 -9.63 -5.69
C ARG A 173 20.61 -8.83 -6.85
N ASP A 174 20.13 -7.61 -7.06
CA ASP A 174 20.57 -6.76 -8.16
C ASP A 174 21.94 -6.14 -7.84
N ASP A 175 22.18 -5.73 -6.60
CA ASP A 175 23.51 -5.28 -6.13
C ASP A 175 24.58 -6.36 -6.31
N ARG A 176 24.25 -7.61 -5.95
CA ARG A 176 25.18 -8.74 -6.14
C ARG A 176 25.49 -9.03 -7.60
N ARG A 177 24.56 -8.77 -8.53
CA ARG A 177 24.83 -8.95 -9.97
C ARG A 177 25.80 -7.89 -10.46
N HIS A 178 25.60 -6.63 -10.07
CA HIS A 178 26.49 -5.53 -10.45
C HIS A 178 27.93 -5.68 -9.93
N LEU A 179 28.12 -6.32 -8.77
CA LEU A 179 29.47 -6.59 -8.25
C LEU A 179 30.21 -7.68 -9.03
N LEU A 180 29.49 -8.63 -9.63
CA LEU A 180 30.09 -9.71 -10.42
C LEU A 180 30.48 -9.26 -11.83
N ASP A 181 29.77 -8.29 -12.40
CA ASP A 181 30.11 -7.70 -13.70
C ASP A 181 31.34 -6.77 -13.63
N LYS A 182 31.79 -6.39 -12.43
CA LYS A 182 32.97 -5.54 -12.18
C LYS A 182 34.28 -6.31 -11.93
N MET A 183 34.25 -7.65 -11.90
CA MET A 183 35.44 -8.51 -11.72
C MET A 183 35.87 -9.16 -13.03
#